data_AF-A0A819LYF9-F1
#
_entry.id   AF-A0A819LYF9-F1
#
_cell.length_a   1.000
_cell.length_b   1.000
_cell.length_c   1.000
_cell.angle_alpha   90.00
_cell.angle_beta   90.00
_cell.angle_gamma   90.00
#
_symmetry.space_group_name_H-M   'P 1'
#
loop_
_entity.id
_entity.type
_entity.pdbx_description
1 polymer ?
#
loop_
_entity_poly.entity_id
_entity_poly.type
_entity_poly.pdbx_seq_one_letter_code
_entity_poly.pdbx_strand_id
1 'polypeptide(L)'
;MRQIVNIIHNISRHDDGADELKKFDGLLILKDIQSKYSSVLGNEENLIISMAIILLSTPQQIRSDNKRMNKILTQLLQIIIEAAKSENYRHQGTLHLHVSEPLAVFTKLFTDDHSLKYVLNDAETNPKLDVSLKINLFIDLFMKFRDAFEEKNQLEQFTCTALLNILWSISFQD
;
A
#
# COMPACT_ATOMS: atom_id res chain seq x y z
N MET A 1 -21.76 0.36 1.14
CA MET A 1 -20.63 -0.54 1.43
C MET A 1 -19.28 0.15 1.25
N ARG A 2 -19.01 0.80 0.10
CA ARG A 2 -17.78 1.58 -0.16
C ARG A 2 -17.38 2.56 0.95
N GLN A 3 -18.30 3.36 1.47
CA GLN A 3 -18.02 4.30 2.58
C GLN A 3 -17.49 3.59 3.84
N ILE A 4 -18.08 2.44 4.20
CA ILE A 4 -17.67 1.67 5.38
C ILE A 4 -16.26 1.10 5.18
N VAL A 5 -15.99 0.55 3.99
CA VAL A 5 -14.66 0.01 3.63
C VAL A 5 -13.59 1.10 3.71
N ASN A 6 -13.88 2.31 3.21
CA ASN A 6 -12.94 3.42 3.26
C ASN A 6 -12.69 3.91 4.70
N ILE A 7 -13.72 3.95 5.55
CA ILE A 7 -13.57 4.28 6.97
C ILE A 7 -12.66 3.26 7.65
N ILE A 8 -12.90 1.96 7.45
CA ILE A 8 -12.09 0.92 8.07
C ILE A 8 -10.65 0.98 7.58
N HIS A 9 -10.43 1.19 6.28
CA HIS A 9 -9.08 1.35 5.73
C HIS A 9 -8.35 2.56 6.34
N ASN A 10 -9.02 3.70 6.42
CA ASN A 10 -8.48 4.92 7.02
C ASN A 10 -8.15 4.76 8.49
N ILE A 11 -8.90 3.95 9.24
CA ILE A 11 -8.56 3.63 10.64
C ILE A 11 -7.35 2.69 10.67
N SER A 12 -7.32 1.66 9.82
CA SER A 12 -6.28 0.61 9.82
C SER A 12 -4.87 1.09 9.46
N ARG A 13 -4.73 2.24 8.80
CA ARG A 13 -3.43 2.80 8.38
C ARG A 13 -2.72 3.60 9.47
N HIS A 14 -3.39 3.86 10.59
CA HIS A 14 -2.81 4.53 11.76
C HIS A 14 -2.60 3.50 12.87
N ASP A 15 -1.47 3.52 13.56
CA ASP A 15 -1.12 2.49 14.56
C ASP A 15 -2.19 2.34 15.65
N ASP A 16 -2.63 3.46 16.26
CA ASP A 16 -3.70 3.46 17.26
C ASP A 16 -5.02 2.90 16.72
N GLY A 17 -5.36 3.25 15.47
CA GLY A 17 -6.56 2.78 14.80
C GLY A 17 -6.49 1.29 14.47
N ALA A 18 -5.34 0.81 14.02
CA ALA A 18 -5.09 -0.60 13.78
C ALA A 18 -5.20 -1.41 15.07
N ASP A 19 -4.69 -0.89 16.19
CA ASP A 19 -4.77 -1.56 17.48
C ASP A 19 -6.19 -1.60 18.04
N GLU A 20 -6.98 -0.54 17.89
CA GLU A 20 -8.41 -0.59 18.20
C GLU A 20 -9.15 -1.61 17.35
N LEU A 21 -8.94 -1.62 16.02
CA LEU A 21 -9.57 -2.61 15.15
C LEU A 21 -9.22 -4.05 15.53
N LYS A 22 -7.99 -4.32 15.97
CA LYS A 22 -7.59 -5.65 16.43
C LYS A 22 -8.32 -6.09 17.70
N LYS A 23 -8.63 -5.16 18.63
CA LYS A 23 -9.39 -5.48 19.86
C LYS A 23 -10.80 -5.98 19.58
N PHE A 24 -11.38 -5.57 18.45
CA PHE A 24 -12.73 -5.94 18.02
C PHE A 24 -12.74 -6.96 16.87
N ASP A 25 -11.71 -7.82 16.78
CA ASP A 25 -11.60 -8.86 15.74
C ASP A 25 -11.69 -8.32 14.29
N GLY A 26 -11.25 -7.08 14.06
CA GLY A 26 -11.40 -6.39 12.77
C GLY A 26 -10.82 -7.16 11.58
N LEU A 27 -9.73 -7.92 11.80
CA LEU A 27 -9.16 -8.79 10.77
C LEU A 27 -10.12 -9.93 10.36
N LEU A 28 -10.79 -10.56 11.32
CA LEU A 28 -11.77 -11.62 11.04
C LEU A 28 -13.00 -11.05 10.34
N ILE A 29 -13.49 -9.90 10.81
CA ILE A 29 -14.63 -9.20 10.20
C ILE A 29 -14.33 -8.83 8.75
N LEU A 30 -13.15 -8.28 8.44
CA LEU A 30 -12.78 -7.91 7.08
C LEU A 30 -12.66 -9.13 6.15
N LYS A 31 -12.08 -10.23 6.64
CA LYS A 31 -12.02 -11.49 5.88
C LYS A 31 -13.41 -12.06 5.61
N ASP A 32 -14.30 -12.00 6.60
CA ASP A 32 -15.69 -12.45 6.46
C ASP A 32 -16.46 -11.59 5.45
N ILE A 33 -16.34 -10.25 5.53
CA ILE A 33 -16.93 -9.32 4.55
C ILE A 33 -16.42 -9.65 3.14
N GLN A 34 -15.11 -9.79 2.98
CA GLN A 34 -14.53 -10.06 1.67
C GLN A 34 -15.02 -11.39 1.09
N SER A 35 -15.12 -12.43 1.91
CA SER A 35 -15.63 -13.73 1.48
C SER A 35 -17.12 -13.67 1.11
N LYS A 36 -17.96 -13.15 2.01
CA LYS A 36 -19.42 -13.13 1.86
C LYS A 36 -19.90 -12.22 0.75
N TYR A 37 -19.23 -11.10 0.54
CA TYR A 37 -19.64 -10.09 -0.44
C TYR A 37 -18.74 -10.06 -1.68
N SER A 38 -17.86 -11.05 -1.87
CA SER A 38 -16.93 -11.15 -3.02
C SER A 38 -17.59 -10.95 -4.39
N SER A 39 -18.83 -11.42 -4.56
CA SER A 39 -19.58 -11.32 -5.83
C SER A 39 -20.20 -9.94 -6.07
N VAL A 40 -20.29 -9.09 -5.04
CA VAL A 40 -20.94 -7.77 -5.09
C VAL A 40 -19.93 -6.64 -4.92
N LEU A 41 -18.78 -6.91 -4.29
CA LEU A 41 -17.68 -5.97 -4.16
C LEU A 41 -17.02 -5.75 -5.52
N GLY A 42 -16.85 -4.48 -5.90
CA GLY A 42 -16.04 -4.11 -7.05
C GLY A 42 -14.56 -4.44 -6.83
N ASN A 43 -13.76 -4.31 -7.89
CA ASN A 43 -12.32 -4.53 -7.82
C ASN A 43 -11.63 -3.55 -6.86
N GLU A 44 -12.10 -2.30 -6.82
CA GLU A 44 -11.58 -1.25 -5.93
C GLU A 44 -11.84 -1.59 -4.47
N GLU A 45 -13.08 -1.90 -4.10
CA GLU A 45 -13.41 -2.23 -2.71
C GLU A 45 -12.67 -3.50 -2.25
N ASN A 46 -12.52 -4.49 -3.13
CA ASN A 46 -11.75 -5.69 -2.84
C ASN A 46 -10.27 -5.40 -2.57
N LEU A 47 -9.69 -4.44 -3.30
CA LEU A 47 -8.31 -4.02 -3.08
C LEU A 47 -8.18 -3.27 -1.75
N ILE A 48 -9.07 -2.31 -1.47
CA ILE A 48 -9.05 -1.53 -0.21
C ILE A 48 -9.24 -2.44 1.00
N ILE A 49 -10.17 -3.41 0.95
CA ILE A 49 -10.32 -4.42 2.00
C ILE A 49 -9.03 -5.23 2.16
N SER A 50 -8.38 -5.61 1.05
CA SER A 50 -7.12 -6.35 1.11
C SER A 50 -5.99 -5.52 1.73
N MET A 51 -5.91 -4.23 1.44
CA MET A 51 -4.97 -3.31 2.09
C MET A 51 -5.22 -3.21 3.59
N ALA A 52 -6.48 -3.05 4.01
CA ALA A 52 -6.85 -3.05 5.43
C ALA A 52 -6.49 -4.37 6.13
N ILE A 53 -6.76 -5.52 5.49
CA ILE A 53 -6.37 -6.84 5.99
C ILE A 53 -4.86 -6.91 6.18
N ILE A 54 -4.05 -6.42 5.22
CA ILE A 54 -2.59 -6.41 5.33
C ILE A 54 -2.12 -5.56 6.52
N LEU A 55 -2.65 -4.35 6.66
CA LEU A 55 -2.28 -3.42 7.73
C LEU A 55 -2.57 -4.01 9.12
N LEU A 56 -3.65 -4.80 9.24
CA LEU A 56 -4.02 -5.49 10.48
C LEU A 56 -3.34 -6.86 10.66
N SER A 57 -2.68 -7.41 9.63
CA SER A 57 -2.07 -8.73 9.68
C SER A 57 -0.69 -8.71 10.32
N THR A 58 -0.34 -9.83 10.96
CA THR A 58 1.03 -10.10 11.41
C THR A 58 1.92 -10.55 10.25
N PRO A 59 3.26 -10.41 10.36
CA PRO A 59 4.19 -10.91 9.34
C PRO A 59 4.00 -12.40 9.03
N GLN A 60 3.69 -13.23 10.02
CA GLN A 60 3.45 -14.66 9.84
C GLN A 60 2.19 -14.92 9.00
N GLN A 61 1.11 -14.18 9.24
CA GLN A 61 -0.12 -14.29 8.45
C GLN A 61 0.09 -13.84 7.00
N ILE A 62 0.86 -12.77 6.78
CA ILE A 62 1.24 -12.29 5.45
C ILE A 62 2.01 -13.39 4.68
N ARG A 63 3.03 -13.97 5.31
CA ARG A 63 3.84 -15.05 4.72
C ARG A 63 3.06 -16.32 4.39
N SER A 64 1.98 -16.59 5.12
CA SER A 64 1.13 -17.76 4.86
C SER A 64 0.27 -17.64 3.61
N ASP A 65 0.12 -16.43 3.04
CA ASP A 65 -0.72 -16.14 1.86
C ASP A 65 0.08 -15.43 0.74
N ASN A 66 1.31 -15.90 0.49
CA ASN A 66 2.24 -15.27 -0.46
C ASN A 66 1.67 -15.08 -1.87
N LYS A 67 0.90 -16.04 -2.38
CA LYS A 67 0.35 -15.94 -3.75
C LYS A 67 -0.64 -14.79 -3.88
N ARG A 68 -1.55 -14.64 -2.92
CA ARG A 68 -2.48 -13.51 -2.90
C ARG A 68 -1.75 -12.21 -2.65
N MET A 69 -0.78 -12.21 -1.73
CA MET A 69 0.04 -11.04 -1.41
C MET A 69 0.76 -10.50 -2.64
N ASN A 70 1.40 -11.37 -3.41
CA ASN A 70 2.10 -11.03 -4.65
C ASN A 70 1.17 -10.35 -5.68
N LYS A 71 -0.07 -10.84 -5.81
CA LYS A 71 -1.07 -10.19 -6.66
C LYS A 71 -1.42 -8.78 -6.17
N ILE A 72 -1.61 -8.61 -4.87
CA ILE A 72 -1.91 -7.30 -4.28
C ILE A 72 -0.71 -6.36 -4.45
N LEU A 73 0.52 -6.81 -4.16
CA LEU A 73 1.75 -6.05 -4.35
C LEU A 73 1.90 -5.56 -5.79
N THR A 74 1.65 -6.42 -6.78
CA THR A 74 1.68 -6.03 -8.20
C THR A 74 0.64 -4.97 -8.52
N GLN A 75 -0.60 -5.11 -8.02
CA GLN A 75 -1.65 -4.11 -8.21
C GLN A 75 -1.30 -2.76 -7.57
N LEU A 76 -0.77 -2.77 -6.34
CA LEU A 76 -0.36 -1.55 -5.66
C LEU A 76 0.82 -0.86 -6.36
N LEU A 77 1.81 -1.64 -6.86
CA LEU A 77 2.91 -1.08 -7.65
C LEU A 77 2.39 -0.44 -8.94
N GLN A 78 1.45 -1.09 -9.63
CA GLN A 78 0.82 -0.53 -10.83
C GLN A 78 0.15 0.82 -10.54
N ILE A 79 -0.57 0.94 -9.42
CA ILE A 79 -1.20 2.20 -8.99
C ILE A 79 -0.16 3.29 -8.75
N ILE A 80 0.96 2.96 -8.10
CA ILE A 80 2.07 3.91 -7.87
C ILE A 80 2.68 4.38 -9.21
N ILE A 81 2.86 3.47 -10.17
CA ILE A 81 3.38 3.80 -11.51
C ILE A 81 2.43 4.76 -12.24
N GLU A 82 1.13 4.49 -12.21
CA GLU A 82 0.12 5.34 -12.84
C GLU A 82 -0.01 6.71 -12.16
N ALA A 83 0.06 6.72 -10.83
CA ALA A 83 0.08 7.93 -10.04
C ALA A 83 1.30 8.81 -10.40
N ALA A 84 2.50 8.23 -10.46
CA ALA A 84 3.72 8.96 -10.78
C ALA A 84 3.69 9.65 -12.16
N LYS A 85 2.93 9.09 -13.12
CA LYS A 85 2.77 9.62 -14.48
C LYS A 85 1.74 10.74 -14.62
N SER A 86 0.69 10.73 -13.80
CA SER A 86 -0.53 11.49 -14.11
C SER A 86 -0.62 12.88 -13.48
N GLU A 87 0.35 13.30 -12.65
CA GLU A 87 0.33 14.53 -11.80
C GLU A 87 -0.88 14.68 -10.84
N ASN A 88 -1.97 13.96 -11.08
CA ASN A 88 -3.17 13.84 -10.25
C ASN A 88 -2.98 12.96 -9.00
N TYR A 89 -1.77 12.45 -8.76
CA TYR A 89 -1.41 11.61 -7.61
C TYR A 89 -1.63 12.28 -6.25
N ARG A 90 -1.69 13.61 -6.22
CA ARG A 90 -1.98 14.42 -5.02
C ARG A 90 -3.47 14.57 -4.70
N HIS A 91 -4.36 14.32 -5.65
CA HIS A 91 -5.78 14.69 -5.51
C HIS A 91 -6.76 13.54 -5.72
N GLN A 92 -6.47 12.57 -6.61
CA GLN A 92 -7.22 11.31 -6.82
C GLN A 92 -6.56 10.54 -7.98
N GLY A 93 -5.87 9.43 -7.72
CA GLY A 93 -5.35 8.55 -8.77
C GLY A 93 -6.44 7.76 -9.52
N THR A 94 -6.05 6.77 -10.34
CA THR A 94 -6.95 5.93 -11.19
C THR A 94 -8.03 5.16 -10.40
N LEU A 95 -7.91 5.08 -9.06
CA LEU A 95 -8.84 4.44 -8.13
C LEU A 95 -9.34 5.39 -7.03
N HIS A 96 -9.22 6.70 -7.22
CA HIS A 96 -9.48 7.73 -6.20
C HIS A 96 -8.66 7.62 -4.91
N LEU A 97 -7.63 6.77 -4.89
CA LEU A 97 -6.69 6.66 -3.77
C LEU A 97 -5.61 7.73 -3.90
N HIS A 98 -5.20 8.30 -2.76
CA HIS A 98 -3.97 9.08 -2.70
C HIS A 98 -2.77 8.13 -2.79
N VAL A 99 -1.65 8.54 -3.41
CA VAL A 99 -0.47 7.67 -3.58
C VAL A 99 0.11 7.19 -2.25
N SER A 100 -0.13 7.91 -1.15
CA SER A 100 0.25 7.50 0.20
C SER A 100 -0.36 6.17 0.63
N GLU A 101 -1.54 5.81 0.13
CA GLU A 101 -2.28 4.62 0.57
C GLU A 101 -1.56 3.33 0.17
N PRO A 102 -1.20 3.09 -1.10
CA PRO A 102 -0.36 1.94 -1.46
C PRO A 102 1.03 2.00 -0.81
N LEU A 103 1.62 3.19 -0.63
CA LEU A 103 2.94 3.35 0.01
C LEU A 103 2.93 2.93 1.49
N ALA A 104 1.85 3.20 2.22
CA ALA A 104 1.67 2.76 3.60
C ALA A 104 1.71 1.23 3.70
N VAL A 105 1.05 0.56 2.76
CA VAL A 105 1.02 -0.91 2.69
C VAL A 105 2.41 -1.46 2.37
N PHE A 106 3.14 -0.84 1.43
CA PHE A 106 4.53 -1.23 1.14
C PHE A 106 5.43 -1.06 2.36
N THR A 107 5.30 0.04 3.10
CA THR A 107 6.07 0.26 4.34
C THR A 107 5.83 -0.86 5.34
N LYS A 108 4.58 -1.34 5.48
CA LYS A 108 4.24 -2.48 6.35
C LYS A 108 4.84 -3.80 5.87
N LEU A 109 4.92 -4.01 4.55
CA LEU A 109 5.34 -5.27 3.95
C LEU A 109 6.86 -5.36 3.75
N PHE A 110 7.55 -4.23 3.56
CA PHE A 110 8.99 -4.18 3.31
C PHE A 110 9.84 -4.33 4.58
N THR A 111 9.21 -4.66 5.71
CA THR A 111 9.89 -5.26 6.86
C THR A 111 10.23 -6.74 6.63
N ASP A 112 9.72 -7.35 5.56
CA ASP A 112 9.94 -8.74 5.18
C ASP A 112 10.63 -8.81 3.80
N ASP A 113 11.81 -9.47 3.75
CA ASP A 113 12.68 -9.51 2.57
C ASP A 113 11.99 -10.12 1.34
N HIS A 114 11.06 -11.06 1.54
CA HIS A 114 10.35 -11.71 0.44
C HIS A 114 9.46 -10.70 -0.30
N SER A 115 8.73 -9.84 0.43
CA SER A 115 7.84 -8.85 -0.19
C SER A 115 8.62 -7.80 -0.98
N LEU A 116 9.74 -7.32 -0.42
CA LEU A 116 10.61 -6.37 -1.09
C LEU A 116 11.24 -6.99 -2.35
N LYS A 117 11.81 -8.21 -2.22
CA LYS A 117 12.40 -8.94 -3.34
C LYS A 117 11.39 -9.16 -4.45
N TYR A 118 10.16 -9.55 -4.11
CA TYR A 118 9.08 -9.73 -5.08
C TYR A 118 8.77 -8.42 -5.81
N VAL A 119 8.58 -7.31 -5.09
CA VAL A 119 8.26 -6.01 -5.74
C VAL A 119 9.37 -5.59 -6.69
N LEU A 120 10.64 -5.68 -6.28
CA LEU A 120 11.77 -5.26 -7.10
C LEU A 120 11.99 -6.19 -8.30
N ASN A 121 12.01 -7.50 -8.10
CA ASN A 121 12.47 -8.44 -9.12
C ASN A 121 11.34 -9.08 -9.93
N ASP A 122 10.23 -9.44 -9.27
CA ASP A 122 9.27 -10.41 -9.81
C ASP A 122 7.91 -9.78 -10.19
N ALA A 123 7.56 -8.62 -9.62
CA ALA A 123 6.29 -7.97 -9.91
C ALA A 123 6.20 -7.55 -11.40
N GLU A 124 5.16 -8.05 -12.07
CA GLU A 124 4.90 -7.81 -13.50
C GLU A 124 3.94 -6.64 -13.69
N THR A 125 4.49 -5.47 -13.98
CA THR A 125 3.73 -4.22 -14.21
C THR A 125 3.56 -3.92 -15.69
N ASN A 126 2.64 -3.00 -16.02
CA ASN A 126 2.50 -2.44 -17.37
C ASN A 126 2.60 -0.91 -17.35
N PRO A 127 3.69 -0.30 -17.86
CA PRO A 127 4.81 -0.95 -18.54
C PRO A 127 5.65 -1.81 -17.60
N LYS A 128 6.36 -2.79 -18.15
CA LYS A 128 7.31 -3.61 -17.39
C LYS A 128 8.47 -2.72 -16.96
N LEU A 129 8.71 -2.65 -15.66
CA LEU A 129 9.86 -1.96 -15.10
C LEU A 129 10.88 -2.99 -14.62
N ASP A 130 12.15 -2.75 -14.92
CA ASP A 130 13.25 -3.48 -14.27
C ASP A 130 13.52 -2.93 -12.86
N VAL A 131 14.45 -3.55 -12.14
CA VAL A 131 14.81 -3.18 -10.76
C VAL A 131 15.24 -1.70 -10.69
N SER A 132 16.13 -1.27 -11.59
CA SER A 132 16.64 0.11 -11.61
C SER A 132 15.52 1.13 -11.84
N LEU A 133 14.59 0.86 -12.76
CA LEU A 133 13.44 1.72 -13.02
C LEU A 133 12.45 1.75 -11.85
N LYS A 134 12.27 0.64 -11.12
CA LYS A 134 11.45 0.63 -9.90
C LYS A 134 12.09 1.43 -8.78
N ILE A 135 13.41 1.33 -8.60
CA ILE A 135 14.14 2.14 -7.62
C ILE A 135 14.03 3.63 -7.97
N ASN A 136 14.27 3.97 -9.25
CA ASN A 136 14.15 5.35 -9.73
C ASN A 136 12.72 5.89 -9.56
N LEU A 137 11.68 5.07 -9.76
CA LEU A 137 10.29 5.47 -9.49
C LEU A 137 10.10 5.97 -8.05
N PHE A 138 10.65 5.25 -7.05
CA PHE A 138 10.53 5.68 -5.65
C PHE A 138 11.37 6.93 -5.35
N ILE A 139 12.56 7.03 -5.95
CA ILE A 139 13.41 8.23 -5.82
C ILE A 139 12.71 9.46 -6.42
N ASP A 140 12.16 9.33 -7.63
CA ASP A 140 11.45 10.41 -8.32
C ASP A 140 10.23 10.87 -7.53
N LEU A 141 9.47 9.92 -6.97
CA LEU A 141 8.35 10.23 -6.07
C LEU A 141 8.83 10.95 -4.81
N PHE A 142 9.90 10.48 -4.17
CA PHE A 142 10.47 11.15 -3.00
C PHE A 142 10.86 12.59 -3.33
N MET A 143 11.52 12.83 -4.46
CA MET A 143 11.93 14.17 -4.88
C MET A 143 10.74 15.11 -5.12
N LYS A 144 9.58 14.58 -5.53
CA LYS A 144 8.34 15.35 -5.69
C LYS A 144 7.65 15.73 -4.37
N PHE A 145 7.92 15.00 -3.29
CA PHE A 145 7.31 15.21 -1.96
C PHE A 145 8.30 15.70 -0.90
N ARG A 146 9.59 15.88 -1.23
CA ARG A 146 10.64 16.21 -0.26
C ARG A 146 10.37 17.51 0.52
N ASP A 147 9.75 18.49 -0.12
CA ASP A 147 9.50 19.80 0.49
C ASP A 147 8.41 19.73 1.58
N ALA A 148 7.66 18.61 1.64
CA ALA A 148 6.60 18.40 2.63
C ALA A 148 7.09 18.36 4.09
N PHE A 149 8.38 18.15 4.34
CA PHE A 149 8.94 18.24 5.71
C PHE A 149 8.90 19.66 6.29
N GLU A 150 8.88 20.67 5.43
CA GLU A 150 8.83 22.08 5.84
C GLU A 150 7.38 22.62 5.88
N GLU A 151 6.44 21.89 5.27
CA GLU A 151 5.03 22.26 5.20
C GLU A 151 4.19 21.70 6.35
N LYS A 152 2.98 22.25 6.56
CA LYS A 152 2.01 21.76 7.56
C LYS A 152 1.09 20.65 7.03
N ASN A 153 1.29 20.18 5.80
CA ASN A 153 0.41 19.19 5.19
C ASN A 153 0.74 17.77 5.69
N GLN A 154 -0.04 17.29 6.65
CA GLN A 154 0.15 15.97 7.27
C GLN A 154 0.11 14.81 6.28
N LEU A 155 -0.70 14.89 5.22
CA LEU A 155 -0.80 13.82 4.22
C LEU A 155 0.47 13.72 3.38
N GLU A 156 1.04 14.87 2.99
CA GLU A 156 2.29 14.90 2.23
C GLU A 156 3.48 14.48 3.11
N GLN A 157 3.52 14.89 4.39
CA GLN A 157 4.51 14.40 5.35
C GLN A 157 4.45 12.88 5.54
N PHE A 158 3.24 12.32 5.66
CA PHE A 158 3.03 10.87 5.74
C PHE A 158 3.53 10.16 4.47
N THR A 159 3.24 10.73 3.30
CA THR A 159 3.71 10.20 2.01
C THR A 159 5.23 10.18 1.93
N CYS A 160 5.87 11.29 2.31
CA CYS A 160 7.32 11.42 2.29
C CYS A 160 7.99 10.46 3.27
N THR A 161 7.41 10.29 4.47
CA THR A 161 7.87 9.32 5.47
C THR A 161 7.78 7.88 4.97
N ALA A 162 6.68 7.51 4.30
CA ALA A 162 6.54 6.18 3.71
C ALA A 162 7.59 5.92 2.61
N LEU A 163 7.85 6.92 1.75
CA LEU A 163 8.89 6.83 0.71
C LEU A 163 10.30 6.68 1.30
N LEU A 164 10.63 7.42 2.35
CA LEU A 164 11.90 7.26 3.07
C LEU A 164 12.07 5.84 3.64
N ASN A 165 11.02 5.29 4.27
CA ASN A 165 11.07 3.92 4.78
C ASN A 165 11.28 2.89 3.67
N ILE A 166 10.62 3.07 2.52
CA ILE A 166 10.81 2.19 1.35
C ILE A 166 12.24 2.28 0.83
N LEU A 167 12.78 3.49 0.63
CA LEU A 167 14.15 3.69 0.17
C LEU A 167 15.18 3.13 1.16
N TRP A 168 14.93 3.30 2.46
CA TRP A 168 15.72 2.70 3.53
C TRP A 168 15.71 1.18 3.41
N SER A 169 14.54 0.54 3.32
CA SER A 169 14.42 -0.92 3.12
C SER A 169 15.16 -1.41 1.86
N ILE A 170 15.07 -0.68 0.74
CA ILE A 170 15.81 -1.00 -0.49
C ILE A 170 17.32 -0.98 -0.25
N SER A 171 17.83 -0.04 0.55
CA SER A 171 19.28 0.10 0.79
C SER A 171 19.92 -1.06 1.55
N PHE A 172 19.13 -1.94 2.18
CA PHE A 172 19.61 -3.17 2.83
C PHE A 172 19.50 -4.41 1.94
N GLN A 173 19.04 -4.28 0.69
CA GLN A 173 19.11 -5.37 -0.27
C GLN A 173 20.53 -5.41 -0.84
N ASP A 174 21.37 -6.29 -0.28
CA ASP A 174 22.68 -6.65 -0.82
C ASP A 174 22.57 -7.44 -2.14
#